data_AF-A0A956V9L9-F1
#
_entry.id   AF-A0A956V9L9-F1
#
_cell.length_a   1.000
_cell.length_b   1.000
_cell.length_c   1.000
_cell.angle_alpha   90.00
_cell.angle_beta   90.00
_cell.angle_gamma   90.00
#
_symmetry.space_group_name_H-M   'P 1'
#
loop_
_entity.id
_entity.type
_entity.pdbx_description
1 polymer ?
#
loop_
_entity_poly.entity_id
_entity_poly.type
_entity_poly.pdbx_seq_one_letter_code
_entity_poly.pdbx_strand_id
1 'polypeptide(L)'
;MTLETNRSNEKEGLDMFPVKDLKASIDFRTLVQETHSLTKGSKIACLWHQDTHPSLHIYQDGYYCFVCGVSGDAVDWLQHLYKLSFQEACQRLEVFSGHCPTPALVKPSFPATTKEPDFQPLPENIVETHLNRARQLQAVPKVLKGHGFSFSDCKRLSFAAENDDAIIPIYNPAGEMVALKCRYLTPQPYRYSYLTVGCGNPAWCSNNLENSKLILIVEGELNAMMCWLVLKSQQVGVVGVAGVNASFPTQVVNKKPVYLYADGDKAGQAALSRWANAAYSAGATKVYAFEPWPMDACDLVVRLGKRSLRDKLLWGKKHFYSHLIDAIDSTDAQGAASKGLPSLKAKPHLMQSCTPIKTPKLISTEKPENKTLLSTFRHDAS
;
A
#
# COMPACT_ATOMS: atom_id res chain seq x y z
N MET A 1 -68.23 22.09 13.03
CA MET A 1 -66.90 22.73 13.00
C MET A 1 -66.12 22.21 14.18
N THR A 2 -65.40 21.11 13.97
CA THR A 2 -64.51 20.51 14.96
C THR A 2 -63.42 19.86 14.14
N LEU A 3 -62.23 20.45 14.22
CA LEU A 3 -61.05 20.06 13.46
C LEU A 3 -60.56 18.71 13.99
N GLU A 4 -60.71 17.67 13.19
CA GLU A 4 -60.04 16.39 13.39
C GLU A 4 -58.53 16.60 13.16
N THR A 5 -57.74 16.29 14.18
CA THR A 5 -56.28 16.25 14.09
C THR A 5 -55.85 14.88 13.57
N ASN A 6 -55.77 14.74 12.26
CA ASN A 6 -55.06 13.62 11.63
C ASN A 6 -53.56 13.82 11.79
N ARG A 7 -52.94 13.08 12.72
CA ARG A 7 -51.50 12.77 12.68
C ARG A 7 -51.30 11.70 11.60
N SER A 8 -51.16 12.14 10.36
CA SER A 8 -50.69 11.31 9.26
C SER A 8 -49.16 11.29 9.21
N ASN A 9 -48.65 10.07 9.05
CA ASN A 9 -47.31 9.71 8.63
C ASN A 9 -46.67 10.73 7.66
N GLU A 10 -45.51 11.26 8.05
CA GLU A 10 -44.47 11.72 7.12
C GLU A 10 -43.13 11.16 7.60
N LYS A 11 -42.98 9.85 7.43
CA LYS A 11 -41.70 9.17 7.27
C LYS A 11 -41.72 8.50 5.90
N GLU A 12 -41.63 9.30 4.86
CA GLU A 12 -41.21 8.88 3.52
C GLU A 12 -39.92 9.69 3.29
N GLY A 13 -38.73 9.08 3.27
CA GLY A 13 -38.33 8.14 2.23
C GLY A 13 -37.37 8.85 1.28
N LEU A 14 -36.28 9.43 1.79
CA LEU A 14 -35.11 9.74 0.96
C LEU A 14 -34.39 8.41 0.75
N ASP A 15 -34.93 7.63 -0.18
CA ASP A 15 -34.33 6.41 -0.64
C ASP A 15 -32.98 6.77 -1.27
N MET A 16 -31.94 6.42 -0.54
CA MET A 16 -30.56 6.54 -0.96
C MET A 16 -30.40 5.60 -2.16
N PHE A 17 -30.46 6.15 -3.38
CA PHE A 17 -30.13 5.40 -4.58
C PHE A 17 -28.79 4.67 -4.33
N PRO A 18 -28.71 3.33 -4.46
CA PRO A 18 -27.49 2.63 -4.12
C PRO A 18 -26.39 3.15 -5.04
N VAL A 19 -25.36 3.81 -4.48
CA VAL A 19 -24.21 4.34 -5.25
C VAL A 19 -23.62 3.29 -6.18
N LYS A 20 -23.70 2.02 -5.79
CA LYS A 20 -23.30 0.87 -6.61
C LYS A 20 -24.09 0.77 -7.92
N ASP A 21 -25.40 1.00 -7.88
CA ASP A 21 -26.30 0.95 -9.02
C ASP A 21 -26.13 2.18 -9.90
N LEU A 22 -25.87 3.36 -9.30
CA LEU A 22 -25.51 4.57 -10.02
C LEU A 22 -24.19 4.40 -10.80
N LYS A 23 -23.14 3.86 -10.15
CA LYS A 23 -21.86 3.60 -10.83
C LYS A 23 -21.98 2.54 -11.93
N ALA A 24 -22.85 1.55 -11.74
CA ALA A 24 -23.10 0.51 -12.74
C ALA A 24 -23.93 1.00 -13.94
N SER A 25 -24.75 2.03 -13.76
CA SER A 25 -25.59 2.60 -14.83
C SER A 25 -24.86 3.63 -15.70
N ILE A 26 -23.69 4.11 -15.28
CA ILE A 26 -22.93 5.15 -15.99
C ILE A 26 -21.92 4.51 -16.93
N ASP A 27 -22.05 4.78 -18.22
CA ASP A 27 -20.97 4.58 -19.19
C ASP A 27 -20.02 5.78 -19.13
N PHE A 28 -18.97 5.64 -18.33
CA PHE A 28 -17.98 6.67 -18.11
C PHE A 28 -17.24 7.05 -19.40
N ARG A 29 -17.04 6.10 -20.32
CA ARG A 29 -16.42 6.42 -21.61
C ARG A 29 -17.29 7.40 -22.39
N THR A 30 -18.59 7.12 -22.48
CA THR A 30 -19.53 7.97 -23.18
C THR A 30 -19.57 9.38 -22.55
N LEU A 31 -19.59 9.46 -21.22
CA LEU A 31 -19.50 10.73 -20.48
C LEU A 31 -18.26 11.55 -20.86
N VAL A 32 -17.10 10.91 -20.98
CA VAL A 32 -15.85 11.61 -21.36
C VAL A 32 -15.88 12.02 -22.83
N GLN A 33 -16.47 11.22 -23.73
CA GLN A 33 -16.58 11.52 -25.16
C GLN A 33 -17.42 12.77 -25.46
N GLU A 34 -18.35 13.14 -24.59
CA GLU A 34 -19.12 14.38 -24.72
C GLU A 34 -18.25 15.64 -24.57
N THR A 35 -17.11 15.52 -23.88
CA THR A 35 -16.28 16.67 -23.50
C THR A 35 -14.86 16.61 -24.07
N HIS A 36 -14.36 15.42 -24.40
CA HIS A 36 -13.00 15.18 -24.86
C HIS A 36 -12.96 14.19 -26.03
N SER A 37 -12.21 14.52 -27.08
CA SER A 37 -11.98 13.62 -28.21
C SER A 37 -11.01 12.51 -27.85
N LEU A 38 -11.48 11.26 -27.88
CA LEU A 38 -10.65 10.08 -27.66
C LEU A 38 -9.79 9.74 -28.89
N THR A 39 -8.55 9.29 -28.64
CA THR A 39 -7.73 8.64 -29.67
C THR A 39 -8.28 7.25 -30.05
N LYS A 40 -7.74 6.63 -31.11
CA LYS A 40 -8.08 5.25 -31.51
C LYS A 40 -7.86 4.21 -30.40
N GLY A 41 -6.98 4.50 -29.44
CA GLY A 41 -6.74 3.66 -28.26
C GLY A 41 -7.53 4.07 -27.02
N SER A 42 -8.57 4.91 -27.17
CA SER A 42 -9.40 5.42 -26.07
C SER A 42 -8.62 6.17 -25.00
N LYS A 43 -7.56 6.86 -25.42
CA LYS A 43 -6.74 7.71 -24.56
C LYS A 43 -6.96 9.18 -24.86
N ILE A 44 -6.77 10.02 -23.85
CA ILE A 44 -6.64 11.47 -23.95
C ILE A 44 -5.32 11.91 -23.29
N ALA A 45 -4.91 13.15 -23.53
CA ALA A 45 -3.86 13.77 -22.72
C ALA A 45 -4.34 13.84 -21.27
N CYS A 46 -3.46 13.49 -20.34
CA CYS A 46 -3.82 13.49 -18.93
C CYS A 46 -4.22 14.88 -18.45
N LEU A 47 -5.33 14.96 -17.72
CA LEU A 47 -5.84 16.22 -17.17
C LEU A 47 -5.10 16.68 -15.90
N TRP A 48 -4.26 15.80 -15.33
CA TRP A 48 -3.62 16.00 -14.02
C TRP A 48 -2.09 16.10 -14.07
N HIS A 49 -1.48 16.03 -15.25
CA HIS A 49 -0.07 16.35 -15.44
C HIS A 49 0.15 16.91 -16.85
N GLN A 50 1.29 17.57 -17.07
CA GLN A 50 1.63 18.09 -18.39
C GLN A 50 2.00 16.94 -19.32
N ASP A 51 1.07 16.59 -20.19
CA ASP A 51 1.16 15.41 -21.03
C ASP A 51 1.33 15.79 -22.51
N THR A 52 2.45 15.42 -23.11
CA THR A 52 2.71 15.62 -24.55
C THR A 52 2.14 14.49 -25.41
N HIS A 53 1.78 13.34 -24.82
CA HIS A 53 1.29 12.16 -25.54
C HIS A 53 0.16 11.48 -24.77
N PRO A 54 -1.06 11.33 -25.35
CA PRO A 54 -2.22 10.77 -24.66
C PRO A 54 -1.94 9.55 -23.76
N SER A 55 -1.80 9.80 -22.46
CA SER A 55 -1.41 8.79 -21.47
C SER A 55 -2.58 8.37 -20.56
N LEU A 56 -3.68 9.12 -20.58
CA LEU A 56 -4.88 8.89 -19.77
C LEU A 56 -5.86 8.02 -20.55
N HIS A 57 -5.97 6.77 -20.15
CA HIS A 57 -6.83 5.79 -20.78
C HIS A 57 -8.21 5.79 -20.15
N ILE A 58 -9.24 5.80 -21.00
CA ILE A 58 -10.65 5.87 -20.63
C ILE A 58 -11.29 4.50 -20.89
N TYR A 59 -11.60 3.83 -19.78
CA TYR A 59 -12.38 2.59 -19.75
C TYR A 59 -13.87 2.92 -19.69
N GLN A 60 -14.70 1.89 -19.75
CA GLN A 60 -16.16 2.05 -19.70
C GLN A 60 -16.65 2.46 -18.30
N ASP A 61 -15.92 2.10 -17.25
CA ASP A 61 -16.27 2.28 -15.84
C ASP A 61 -15.30 3.23 -15.09
N GLY A 62 -14.28 3.76 -15.76
CA GLY A 62 -13.31 4.66 -15.12
C GLY A 62 -12.13 5.05 -16.00
N TYR A 63 -11.10 5.61 -15.39
CA TYR A 63 -9.90 6.09 -16.08
C TYR A 63 -8.62 5.70 -15.35
N TYR A 64 -7.52 5.67 -16.11
CA TYR A 64 -6.17 5.49 -15.57
C TYR A 64 -5.14 6.22 -16.42
N CYS A 65 -4.32 7.06 -15.80
CA CYS A 65 -3.14 7.63 -16.45
C CYS A 65 -1.91 6.74 -16.28
N PHE A 66 -1.32 6.33 -17.40
CA PHE A 66 -0.12 5.49 -17.41
C PHE A 66 1.18 6.22 -17.01
N VAL A 67 1.15 7.55 -16.88
CA VAL A 67 2.32 8.36 -16.50
C VAL A 67 2.22 8.83 -15.05
N CYS A 68 1.18 9.59 -14.67
CA CYS A 68 1.05 10.11 -13.31
C CYS A 68 0.27 9.19 -12.35
N GLY A 69 -0.32 8.10 -12.85
CA GLY A 69 -1.00 7.11 -12.03
C GLY A 69 -2.37 7.51 -11.48
N VAL A 70 -2.86 8.72 -11.80
CA VAL A 70 -4.21 9.15 -11.40
C VAL A 70 -5.26 8.22 -12.03
N SER A 71 -6.22 7.82 -11.21
CA SER A 71 -7.26 6.87 -11.60
C SER A 71 -8.51 7.13 -10.78
N GLY A 72 -9.64 6.67 -11.29
CA GLY A 72 -10.90 6.74 -10.59
C GLY A 72 -12.06 6.38 -11.48
N ASP A 73 -13.26 6.50 -10.94
CA ASP A 73 -14.51 6.31 -11.66
C ASP A 73 -15.16 7.65 -12.05
N ALA A 74 -16.41 7.59 -12.52
CA ALA A 74 -17.19 8.77 -12.89
C ALA A 74 -17.35 9.78 -11.74
N VAL A 75 -17.46 9.31 -10.49
CA VAL A 75 -17.58 10.18 -9.31
C VAL A 75 -16.25 10.86 -9.07
N ASP A 76 -15.15 10.10 -9.03
CA ASP A 76 -13.81 10.64 -8.83
C ASP A 76 -13.45 11.66 -9.92
N TRP A 77 -13.87 11.42 -11.17
CA TRP A 77 -13.70 12.35 -12.27
C TRP A 77 -14.33 13.72 -11.98
N LEU A 78 -15.58 13.75 -11.52
CA LEU A 78 -16.25 15.00 -11.17
C LEU A 78 -15.68 15.66 -9.93
N GLN A 79 -15.36 14.89 -8.90
CA GLN A 79 -14.76 15.41 -7.68
C GLN A 79 -13.39 16.03 -7.97
N HIS A 80 -12.58 15.39 -8.81
CA HIS A 80 -11.25 15.88 -9.14
C HIS A 80 -11.27 17.12 -10.04
N LEU A 81 -12.13 17.14 -11.06
CA LEU A 81 -12.21 18.23 -12.03
C LEU A 81 -12.97 19.45 -11.52
N TYR A 82 -14.09 19.24 -10.84
CA TYR A 82 -15.00 20.30 -10.41
C TYR A 82 -14.96 20.61 -8.92
N LYS A 83 -14.10 19.92 -8.16
CA LYS A 83 -13.94 20.10 -6.70
C LYS A 83 -15.27 19.93 -5.94
N LEU A 84 -16.12 19.04 -6.43
CA LEU A 84 -17.40 18.71 -5.82
C LEU A 84 -17.20 17.78 -4.63
N SER A 85 -18.05 17.92 -3.61
CA SER A 85 -18.22 16.88 -2.60
C SER A 85 -18.75 15.59 -3.23
N PHE A 86 -18.63 14.48 -2.51
CA PHE A 86 -19.10 13.18 -2.98
C PHE A 86 -20.62 13.21 -3.29
N GLN A 87 -21.40 13.87 -2.44
CA GLN A 87 -22.85 13.99 -2.61
C GLN A 87 -23.19 14.85 -3.83
N GLU A 88 -22.52 15.99 -4.03
CA GLU A 88 -22.72 16.84 -5.20
C GLU A 88 -22.30 16.13 -6.50
N ALA A 89 -21.22 15.35 -6.48
CA ALA A 89 -20.78 14.56 -7.62
C ALA A 89 -21.80 13.46 -7.97
N CYS A 90 -22.34 12.74 -6.98
CA CYS A 90 -23.39 11.74 -7.20
C CYS A 90 -24.66 12.37 -7.76
N GLN A 91 -25.15 13.46 -7.15
CA GLN A 91 -26.31 14.21 -7.64
C GLN A 91 -26.11 14.71 -9.07
N ARG A 92 -24.89 15.17 -9.40
CA ARG A 92 -24.56 15.62 -10.74
C ARG A 92 -24.58 14.46 -11.75
N LEU A 93 -24.11 13.28 -11.36
CA LEU A 93 -24.13 12.07 -12.20
C LEU A 93 -25.54 11.48 -12.36
N GLU A 94 -26.39 11.58 -11.34
CA GLU A 94 -27.81 11.22 -11.44
C GLU A 94 -28.50 12.04 -12.54
N VAL A 95 -28.22 13.34 -12.61
CA VAL A 95 -28.69 14.22 -13.71
C VAL A 95 -28.11 13.80 -15.07
N PHE A 96 -26.86 13.35 -15.13
CA PHE A 96 -26.27 12.82 -16.37
C PHE A 96 -26.89 11.48 -16.83
N SER A 97 -27.30 10.62 -15.89
CA SER A 97 -27.93 9.32 -16.18
C SER A 97 -29.36 9.45 -16.75
N GLY A 98 -29.96 10.65 -16.66
CA GLY A 98 -31.31 10.95 -17.13
C GLY A 98 -31.38 12.18 -18.05
N HIS A 99 -30.88 12.08 -19.28
CA HIS A 99 -31.17 12.95 -20.44
C HIS A 99 -31.09 14.50 -20.26
N CYS A 100 -30.13 15.11 -21.01
CA CYS A 100 -30.06 16.52 -21.48
C CYS A 100 -29.15 17.52 -20.69
N PRO A 101 -28.67 18.63 -21.30
CA PRO A 101 -27.24 18.91 -21.50
C PRO A 101 -26.71 20.06 -20.63
N THR A 102 -25.39 20.04 -20.43
CA THR A 102 -24.47 21.10 -19.95
C THR A 102 -25.06 22.46 -19.51
N PRO A 103 -24.73 22.92 -18.29
CA PRO A 103 -24.15 24.24 -18.09
C PRO A 103 -22.66 24.17 -18.43
N ALA A 104 -22.19 25.09 -19.26
CA ALA A 104 -20.83 25.17 -19.80
C ALA A 104 -19.75 24.87 -18.75
N LEU A 105 -18.93 23.86 -19.02
CA LEU A 105 -17.73 23.55 -18.26
C LEU A 105 -16.74 24.68 -18.48
N VAL A 106 -16.72 25.65 -17.56
CA VAL A 106 -15.68 26.68 -17.50
C VAL A 106 -14.36 25.95 -17.31
N LYS A 107 -13.45 26.04 -18.30
CA LYS A 107 -12.09 25.51 -18.19
C LYS A 107 -11.42 26.12 -16.97
N PRO A 108 -11.09 25.36 -15.92
CA PRO A 108 -10.25 25.90 -14.87
C PRO A 108 -8.81 25.93 -15.38
N SER A 109 -8.17 27.09 -15.29
CA SER A 109 -6.72 27.17 -15.27
C SER A 109 -6.23 26.73 -13.90
N PHE A 110 -5.32 25.75 -13.84
CA PHE A 110 -4.67 25.39 -12.59
C PHE A 110 -3.15 25.60 -12.66
N PRO A 111 -2.56 26.16 -11.59
CA PRO A 111 -1.13 26.40 -11.49
C PRO A 111 -0.39 25.08 -11.30
N ALA A 112 0.78 24.97 -11.93
CA ALA A 112 1.72 23.89 -11.69
C ALA A 112 2.22 23.95 -10.24
N THR A 113 1.69 23.10 -9.35
CA THR A 113 2.40 22.61 -8.16
C THR A 113 1.76 21.32 -7.66
N THR A 114 2.51 20.23 -7.73
CA THR A 114 2.33 19.01 -6.94
C THR A 114 2.45 19.36 -5.46
N LYS A 115 1.35 19.58 -4.75
CA LYS A 115 1.36 19.44 -3.30
C LYS A 115 0.92 18.02 -2.98
N GLU A 116 1.84 17.25 -2.38
CA GLU A 116 1.46 16.05 -1.63
C GLU A 116 0.28 16.40 -0.72
N PRO A 117 -0.70 15.50 -0.51
CA PRO A 117 -1.75 15.73 0.46
C PRO A 117 -1.12 16.02 1.81
N ASP A 118 -1.30 17.26 2.27
CA ASP A 118 -0.80 17.74 3.53
C ASP A 118 -1.65 17.12 4.64
N PHE A 119 -1.25 15.92 5.09
CA PHE A 119 -1.90 15.23 6.19
C PHE A 119 -1.51 15.91 7.49
N GLN A 120 -2.28 16.95 7.82
CA GLN A 120 -2.11 17.74 9.02
C GLN A 120 -2.18 16.85 10.29
N PRO A 121 -1.36 17.13 11.31
CA PRO A 121 -1.44 16.45 12.59
C PRO A 121 -2.84 16.52 13.19
N LEU A 122 -3.27 15.43 13.84
CA LEU A 122 -4.53 15.42 14.57
C LEU A 122 -4.46 16.39 15.76
N PRO A 123 -5.59 17.04 16.10
CA PRO A 123 -5.70 17.85 17.32
C PRO A 123 -5.21 17.10 18.57
N GLU A 124 -4.50 17.82 19.46
CA GLU A 124 -3.85 17.26 20.63
C GLU A 124 -4.80 16.45 21.53
N ASN A 125 -6.05 16.91 21.70
CA ASN A 125 -7.06 16.21 22.49
C ASN A 125 -7.43 14.82 21.92
N ILE A 126 -7.44 14.66 20.59
CA ILE A 126 -7.71 13.37 19.93
C ILE A 126 -6.51 12.44 20.14
N VAL A 127 -5.30 12.97 19.95
CA VAL A 127 -4.05 12.23 20.15
C VAL A 127 -3.95 11.75 21.60
N GLU A 128 -4.17 12.64 22.58
CA GLU A 128 -4.10 12.29 24.00
C GLU A 128 -5.17 11.25 24.38
N THR A 129 -6.40 11.42 23.89
CA THR A 129 -7.48 10.44 24.12
C THR A 129 -7.08 9.05 23.61
N HIS A 130 -6.53 8.97 22.39
CA HIS A 130 -6.08 7.70 21.84
C HIS A 130 -4.91 7.12 22.63
N LEU A 131 -3.90 7.93 22.98
CA LEU A 131 -2.75 7.47 23.77
C LEU A 131 -3.18 6.96 25.15
N ASN A 132 -4.17 7.58 25.79
CA ASN A 132 -4.75 7.09 27.05
C ASN A 132 -5.42 5.72 26.88
N ARG A 133 -6.19 5.51 25.80
CA ARG A 133 -6.76 4.20 25.47
C ARG A 133 -5.68 3.16 25.20
N ALA A 134 -4.64 3.51 24.42
CA ALA A 134 -3.51 2.63 24.16
C ALA A 134 -2.73 2.27 25.44
N ARG A 135 -2.62 3.20 26.40
CA ARG A 135 -2.05 2.94 27.74
C ARG A 135 -2.90 1.95 28.55
N GLN A 136 -4.21 1.95 28.37
CA GLN A 136 -5.15 1.06 29.05
C GLN A 136 -5.32 -0.32 28.39
N LEU A 137 -4.75 -0.53 27.19
CA LEU A 137 -4.81 -1.83 26.51
C LEU A 137 -4.27 -2.95 27.43
N GLN A 138 -5.07 -4.01 27.63
CA GLN A 138 -4.75 -5.14 28.52
C GLN A 138 -4.37 -6.42 27.79
N ALA A 139 -4.76 -6.57 26.54
CA ALA A 139 -4.50 -7.74 25.71
C ALA A 139 -4.38 -7.34 24.23
N VAL A 140 -3.91 -8.26 23.39
CA VAL A 140 -3.94 -8.07 21.93
C VAL A 140 -5.40 -7.96 21.47
N PRO A 141 -5.80 -6.91 20.71
CA PRO A 141 -7.15 -6.80 20.16
C PRO A 141 -7.55 -8.09 19.44
N LYS A 142 -8.78 -8.59 19.62
CA LYS A 142 -9.13 -9.92 19.09
C LYS A 142 -9.00 -9.98 17.57
N VAL A 143 -9.32 -8.90 16.85
CA VAL A 143 -9.16 -8.82 15.40
C VAL A 143 -7.71 -9.00 14.92
N LEU A 144 -6.72 -8.75 15.79
CA LEU A 144 -5.30 -8.92 15.52
C LEU A 144 -4.75 -10.27 15.99
N LYS A 145 -5.56 -11.13 16.61
CA LYS A 145 -5.16 -12.51 16.86
C LYS A 145 -4.86 -13.19 15.52
N GLY A 146 -3.77 -13.94 15.47
CA GLY A 146 -3.30 -14.56 14.22
C GLY A 146 -2.63 -13.60 13.24
N HIS A 147 -2.17 -12.41 13.67
CA HIS A 147 -1.38 -11.48 12.83
C HIS A 147 0.07 -11.31 13.31
N GLY A 148 0.52 -12.15 14.24
CA GLY A 148 1.91 -12.16 14.73
C GLY A 148 2.26 -11.06 15.76
N PHE A 149 1.32 -10.19 16.11
CA PHE A 149 1.50 -9.17 17.16
C PHE A 149 1.35 -9.78 18.55
N SER A 150 2.36 -9.52 19.40
CA SER A 150 2.26 -9.73 20.85
C SER A 150 1.71 -8.49 21.53
N PHE A 151 1.29 -8.63 22.78
CA PHE A 151 0.82 -7.50 23.60
C PHE A 151 1.85 -6.36 23.65
N SER A 152 3.14 -6.69 23.82
CA SER A 152 4.21 -5.68 23.86
C SER A 152 4.42 -4.95 22.53
N ASP A 153 4.09 -5.58 21.40
CA ASP A 153 4.13 -4.92 20.10
C ASP A 153 2.99 -3.93 19.96
N CYS A 154 1.77 -4.34 20.33
CA CYS A 154 0.60 -3.47 20.31
C CYS A 154 0.83 -2.22 21.17
N LYS A 155 1.40 -2.39 22.38
CA LYS A 155 1.78 -1.26 23.24
C LYS A 155 2.82 -0.35 22.59
N ARG A 156 3.81 -0.93 21.90
CA ARG A 156 4.88 -0.17 21.24
C ARG A 156 4.38 0.62 20.03
N LEU A 157 3.37 0.10 19.32
CA LEU A 157 2.74 0.74 18.18
C LEU A 157 1.55 1.62 18.58
N SER A 158 1.33 1.81 19.89
CA SER A 158 0.20 2.57 20.43
C SER A 158 -1.17 2.07 19.95
N PHE A 159 -1.34 0.78 19.71
CA PHE A 159 -2.66 0.24 19.37
C PHE A 159 -3.61 0.40 20.56
N ALA A 160 -4.87 0.73 20.24
CA ALA A 160 -5.98 0.67 21.19
C ALA A 160 -7.01 -0.36 20.73
N ALA A 161 -7.96 -0.69 21.61
CA ALA A 161 -9.06 -1.59 21.32
C ALA A 161 -10.38 -0.98 21.75
N GLU A 162 -11.43 -1.21 20.97
CA GLU A 162 -12.80 -0.83 21.27
C GLU A 162 -13.72 -1.93 20.73
N ASN A 163 -14.56 -2.53 21.57
CA ASN A 163 -15.45 -3.64 21.18
C ASN A 163 -14.75 -4.79 20.42
N ASP A 164 -13.54 -5.16 20.87
CA ASP A 164 -12.66 -6.16 20.23
C ASP A 164 -12.04 -5.78 18.86
N ASP A 165 -12.42 -4.63 18.31
CA ASP A 165 -11.78 -4.00 17.15
C ASP A 165 -10.40 -3.44 17.53
N ALA A 166 -9.57 -3.19 16.52
CA ALA A 166 -8.27 -2.54 16.71
C ALA A 166 -8.30 -1.12 16.17
N ILE A 167 -7.88 -0.16 17.00
CA ILE A 167 -7.65 1.21 16.59
C ILE A 167 -6.15 1.38 16.37
N ILE A 168 -5.78 1.69 15.14
CA ILE A 168 -4.43 1.74 14.62
C ILE A 168 -4.07 3.20 14.31
N PRO A 169 -3.08 3.79 14.99
CA PRO A 169 -2.62 5.13 14.69
C PRO A 169 -1.77 5.16 13.40
N ILE A 170 -2.00 6.17 12.58
CA ILE A 170 -1.21 6.46 11.38
C ILE A 170 -0.33 7.67 11.65
N TYR A 171 0.97 7.52 11.45
CA TYR A 171 1.98 8.55 11.68
C TYR A 171 2.54 9.05 10.36
N ASN A 172 2.83 10.35 10.27
CA ASN A 172 3.57 10.96 9.17
C ASN A 172 5.10 10.77 9.35
N PRO A 173 5.94 11.20 8.38
CA PRO A 173 7.39 11.10 8.49
C PRO A 173 8.01 11.80 9.71
N ALA A 174 7.39 12.89 10.18
CA ALA A 174 7.82 13.64 11.36
C ALA A 174 7.46 12.93 12.69
N GLY A 175 6.70 11.84 12.63
CA GLY A 175 6.27 11.08 13.81
C GLY A 175 4.98 11.61 14.45
N GLU A 176 4.27 12.50 13.77
CA GLU A 176 3.01 13.07 14.23
C GLU A 176 1.85 12.17 13.80
N MET A 177 0.85 12.01 14.67
CA MET A 177 -0.33 11.21 14.37
C MET A 177 -1.27 12.00 13.46
N VAL A 178 -1.59 11.46 12.29
CA VAL A 178 -2.40 12.13 11.26
C VAL A 178 -3.74 11.46 11.01
N ALA A 179 -3.89 10.20 11.41
CA ALA A 179 -5.17 9.51 11.32
C ALA A 179 -5.29 8.38 12.35
N LEU A 180 -6.54 8.01 12.65
CA LEU A 180 -6.87 6.80 13.38
C LEU A 180 -7.65 5.87 12.46
N LYS A 181 -7.17 4.65 12.28
CA LYS A 181 -7.79 3.64 11.42
C LYS A 181 -8.35 2.51 12.28
N CYS A 182 -9.63 2.23 12.16
CA CYS A 182 -10.25 1.07 12.79
C CYS A 182 -10.12 -0.15 11.89
N ARG A 183 -9.80 -1.29 12.48
CA ARG A 183 -9.95 -2.61 11.87
C ARG A 183 -11.01 -3.38 12.62
N TYR A 184 -12.10 -3.72 11.93
CA TYR A 184 -13.24 -4.38 12.54
C TYR A 184 -13.03 -5.89 12.70
N LEU A 185 -13.38 -6.42 13.87
CA LEU A 185 -13.46 -7.86 14.12
C LEU A 185 -14.58 -8.49 13.28
N THR A 186 -15.73 -7.83 13.23
CA THR A 186 -16.90 -8.24 12.45
C THR A 186 -17.20 -7.14 11.41
N PRO A 187 -16.64 -7.23 10.20
CA PRO A 187 -16.79 -6.20 9.17
C PRO A 187 -18.24 -6.01 8.72
N GLN A 188 -18.77 -4.80 8.79
CA GLN A 188 -20.05 -4.41 8.17
C GLN A 188 -20.05 -2.90 7.83
N PRO A 189 -20.05 -2.47 6.55
CA PRO A 189 -19.77 -3.22 5.33
C PRO A 189 -18.26 -3.30 4.98
N TYR A 190 -17.39 -2.60 5.73
CA TYR A 190 -15.95 -2.49 5.42
C TYR A 190 -15.07 -3.19 6.46
N ARG A 191 -13.93 -3.74 6.02
CA ARG A 191 -12.91 -4.33 6.91
C ARG A 191 -12.15 -3.27 7.72
N TYR A 192 -12.02 -2.07 7.15
CA TYR A 192 -11.34 -0.94 7.75
C TYR A 192 -12.13 0.34 7.54
N SER A 193 -11.98 1.29 8.46
CA SER A 193 -12.48 2.67 8.31
C SER A 193 -11.49 3.65 8.94
N TYR A 194 -11.45 4.88 8.43
CA TYR A 194 -10.82 5.98 9.15
C TYR A 194 -11.83 6.57 10.14
N LEU A 195 -11.41 6.72 11.39
CA LEU A 195 -12.19 7.35 12.45
C LEU A 195 -12.04 8.88 12.43
N THR A 196 -11.11 9.40 11.64
CA THR A 196 -10.79 10.82 11.52
C THR A 196 -11.19 11.33 10.13
N VAL A 197 -11.89 12.46 10.10
CA VAL A 197 -12.46 13.04 8.86
C VAL A 197 -11.40 13.79 8.07
N GLY A 198 -11.46 13.72 6.73
CA GLY A 198 -10.62 14.52 5.84
C GLY A 198 -9.17 14.02 5.70
N CYS A 199 -8.85 12.86 6.27
CA CYS A 199 -7.48 12.35 6.31
C CYS A 199 -7.03 11.64 5.03
N GLY A 200 -7.89 11.41 4.04
CA GLY A 200 -7.55 10.62 2.85
C GLY A 200 -7.05 9.21 3.19
N ASN A 201 -6.04 8.72 2.47
CA ASN A 201 -5.40 7.42 2.70
C ASN A 201 -3.89 7.59 3.00
N PRO A 202 -3.52 8.13 4.16
CA PRO A 202 -2.13 8.41 4.48
C PRO A 202 -1.37 7.11 4.68
N ALA A 203 -0.14 7.05 4.16
CA ALA A 203 0.77 5.95 4.45
C ALA A 203 1.19 5.99 5.92
N TRP A 204 1.34 4.82 6.54
CA TRP A 204 1.91 4.72 7.87
C TRP A 204 3.43 4.85 7.82
N CYS A 205 4.00 5.77 8.60
CA CYS A 205 5.45 5.94 8.72
C CYS A 205 5.96 5.44 10.07
N SER A 206 7.05 4.69 10.05
CA SER A 206 7.72 4.27 11.28
C SER A 206 8.34 5.44 12.03
N ASN A 207 8.48 5.33 13.36
CA ASN A 207 9.19 6.33 14.15
C ASN A 207 10.64 6.54 13.65
N ASN A 208 11.11 7.79 13.67
CA ASN A 208 12.44 8.22 13.25
C ASN A 208 12.75 7.93 11.76
N LEU A 209 11.72 8.00 10.90
CA LEU A 209 11.83 7.72 9.46
C LEU A 209 12.85 8.62 8.76
N GLU A 210 12.87 9.91 9.09
CA GLU A 210 13.76 10.90 8.46
C GLU A 210 15.25 10.62 8.73
N ASN A 211 15.58 10.07 9.90
CA ASN A 211 16.96 9.74 10.28
C ASN A 211 17.39 8.32 9.90
N SER A 212 16.51 7.56 9.23
CA SER A 212 16.86 6.21 8.76
C SER A 212 17.92 6.24 7.66
N LYS A 213 18.77 5.20 7.62
CA LYS A 213 19.82 5.04 6.59
C LYS A 213 19.27 4.51 5.26
N LEU A 214 18.14 3.81 5.31
CA LEU A 214 17.44 3.25 4.16
C LEU A 214 15.94 3.18 4.45
N ILE A 215 15.15 3.15 3.39
CA ILE A 215 13.69 3.08 3.46
C ILE A 215 13.21 1.73 2.93
N LEU A 216 12.27 1.10 3.64
CA LEU A 216 11.51 -0.06 3.20
C LEU A 216 10.05 0.36 3.01
N ILE A 217 9.53 0.26 1.79
CA ILE A 217 8.14 0.52 1.45
C ILE A 217 7.42 -0.82 1.36
N VAL A 218 6.31 -0.94 2.08
CA VAL A 218 5.56 -2.18 2.28
C VAL A 218 4.09 -1.96 1.90
N GLU A 219 3.52 -2.91 1.17
CA GLU A 219 2.08 -3.01 0.99
C GLU A 219 1.37 -3.36 2.30
N GLY A 220 0.47 -2.47 2.74
CA GLY A 220 -0.36 -2.65 3.93
C GLY A 220 0.32 -2.16 5.22
N GLU A 221 -0.43 -1.42 6.04
CA GLU A 221 0.13 -0.79 7.24
C GLU A 221 0.54 -1.81 8.30
N LEU A 222 -0.24 -2.88 8.49
CA LEU A 222 0.08 -3.92 9.47
C LEU A 222 1.33 -4.73 9.09
N ASN A 223 1.50 -5.03 7.80
CA ASN A 223 2.71 -5.68 7.29
C ASN A 223 3.94 -4.77 7.51
N ALA A 224 3.79 -3.48 7.22
CA ALA A 224 4.84 -2.49 7.45
C ALA A 224 5.24 -2.39 8.93
N MET A 225 4.26 -2.32 9.83
CA MET A 225 4.50 -2.30 11.27
C MET A 225 5.23 -3.58 11.74
N MET A 226 4.86 -4.75 11.20
CA MET A 226 5.55 -6.01 11.52
C MET A 226 7.01 -6.00 11.03
N CYS A 227 7.25 -5.56 9.80
CA CYS A 227 8.60 -5.36 9.26
C CYS A 227 9.42 -4.40 10.13
N TRP A 228 8.84 -3.27 10.53
CA TRP A 228 9.52 -2.32 11.43
C TRP A 228 9.85 -2.95 12.79
N LEU A 229 8.93 -3.70 13.39
CA LEU A 229 9.18 -4.32 14.70
C LEU A 229 10.41 -5.23 14.70
N VAL A 230 10.68 -5.92 13.59
CA VAL A 230 11.84 -6.82 13.44
C VAL A 230 13.11 -6.11 12.97
N LEU A 231 12.99 -4.94 12.34
CA LEU A 231 14.09 -4.13 11.80
C LEU A 231 14.48 -2.90 12.62
N LYS A 232 13.69 -2.47 13.61
CA LYS A 232 13.89 -1.21 14.39
C LYS A 232 15.30 -1.02 14.98
N SER A 233 16.03 -2.11 15.21
CA SER A 233 17.44 -2.08 15.65
C SER A 233 18.47 -1.77 14.55
N GLN A 234 18.05 -1.62 13.29
CA GLN A 234 18.92 -1.58 12.09
C GLN A 234 18.88 -0.23 11.36
N GLN A 235 18.32 0.82 11.97
CA GLN A 235 18.16 2.15 11.35
C GLN A 235 17.43 2.11 10.00
N VAL A 236 16.50 1.16 9.86
CA VAL A 236 15.61 1.04 8.69
C VAL A 236 14.33 1.79 8.96
N GLY A 237 14.03 2.73 8.08
CA GLY A 237 12.75 3.41 8.02
C GLY A 237 11.76 2.54 7.27
N VAL A 238 10.52 2.43 7.76
CA VAL A 238 9.48 1.63 7.10
C VAL A 238 8.26 2.50 6.81
N VAL A 239 7.73 2.38 5.59
CA VAL A 239 6.51 3.03 5.15
C VAL A 239 5.50 1.97 4.74
N GLY A 240 4.30 2.01 5.31
CA GLY A 240 3.17 1.14 4.97
C GLY A 240 2.16 1.86 4.10
N VAL A 241 2.05 1.43 2.85
CA VAL A 241 1.15 2.04 1.86
C VAL A 241 -0.23 1.41 1.99
N ALA A 242 -1.28 2.24 2.05
CA ALA A 242 -2.67 1.83 2.29
C ALA A 242 -3.31 1.18 1.04
N GLY A 243 -2.70 0.08 0.56
CA GLY A 243 -3.09 -0.64 -0.65
C GLY A 243 -2.28 -0.23 -1.88
N VAL A 244 -2.34 -1.06 -2.93
CA VAL A 244 -1.52 -0.93 -4.14
C VAL A 244 -1.60 0.43 -4.83
N ASN A 245 -2.73 1.12 -4.76
CA ASN A 245 -2.96 2.38 -5.48
C ASN A 245 -2.63 3.63 -4.65
N ALA A 246 -2.31 3.48 -3.37
CA ALA A 246 -1.92 4.61 -2.53
C ALA A 246 -0.45 5.01 -2.80
N SER A 247 -0.14 6.27 -2.51
CA SER A 247 1.21 6.82 -2.59
C SER A 247 1.91 6.77 -1.24
N PHE A 248 3.22 7.01 -1.25
CA PHE A 248 4.02 7.21 -0.06
C PHE A 248 4.61 8.64 -0.06
N PRO A 249 5.01 9.19 1.11
CA PRO A 249 5.68 10.48 1.19
C PRO A 249 7.03 10.41 0.47
N THR A 250 7.17 11.06 -0.66
CA THR A 250 8.34 10.92 -1.56
C THR A 250 9.59 11.62 -1.03
N GLN A 251 9.44 12.69 -0.25
CA GLN A 251 10.53 13.41 0.41
C GLN A 251 11.42 12.52 1.28
N VAL A 252 10.89 11.41 1.83
CA VAL A 252 11.62 10.55 2.77
C VAL A 252 12.66 9.66 2.09
N VAL A 253 12.57 9.49 0.76
CA VAL A 253 13.46 8.61 0.00
C VAL A 253 14.66 9.33 -0.62
N ASN A 254 14.66 10.67 -0.65
CA ASN A 254 15.71 11.46 -1.27
C ASN A 254 17.10 11.11 -0.69
N LYS A 255 18.05 10.82 -1.58
CA LYS A 255 19.43 10.40 -1.27
C LYS A 255 19.55 9.10 -0.45
N LYS A 256 18.50 8.28 -0.36
CA LYS A 256 18.51 7.00 0.37
C LYS A 256 18.29 5.80 -0.55
N PRO A 257 18.86 4.64 -0.21
CA PRO A 257 18.47 3.39 -0.85
C PRO A 257 17.06 2.99 -0.36
N VAL A 258 16.25 2.50 -1.28
CA VAL A 258 14.86 2.10 -1.07
C VAL A 258 14.69 0.62 -1.38
N TYR A 259 13.97 -0.08 -0.52
CA TYR A 259 13.54 -1.45 -0.72
C TYR A 259 12.02 -1.48 -0.80
N LEU A 260 11.47 -2.29 -1.69
CA LEU A 260 10.04 -2.40 -1.95
C LEU A 260 9.59 -3.83 -1.68
N TYR A 261 8.52 -3.97 -0.92
CA TYR A 261 7.87 -5.24 -0.64
C TYR A 261 6.37 -5.07 -0.87
N ALA A 262 5.82 -5.90 -1.73
CA ALA A 262 4.40 -5.97 -2.03
C ALA A 262 3.96 -7.44 -1.98
N ASP A 263 2.66 -7.65 -1.88
CA ASP A 263 2.13 -9.00 -1.90
C ASP A 263 2.35 -9.63 -3.29
N GLY A 264 2.44 -10.97 -3.32
CA GLY A 264 2.89 -11.70 -4.51
C GLY A 264 1.90 -11.78 -5.67
N ASP A 265 0.83 -10.99 -5.64
CA ASP A 265 -0.22 -10.98 -6.65
C ASP A 265 0.05 -9.97 -7.79
N LYS A 266 -0.82 -9.96 -8.80
CA LYS A 266 -0.69 -9.08 -9.97
C LYS A 266 -0.77 -7.60 -9.58
N ALA A 267 -1.53 -7.27 -8.54
CA ALA A 267 -1.74 -5.89 -8.10
C ALA A 267 -0.50 -5.37 -7.36
N GLY A 268 0.08 -6.19 -6.47
CA GLY A 268 1.32 -5.91 -5.77
C GLY A 268 2.49 -5.73 -6.75
N GLN A 269 2.60 -6.57 -7.77
CA GLN A 269 3.61 -6.42 -8.83
C GLN A 269 3.48 -5.11 -9.61
N ALA A 270 2.25 -4.71 -9.95
CA ALA A 270 2.03 -3.41 -10.58
C ALA A 270 2.36 -2.24 -9.63
N ALA A 271 2.14 -2.40 -8.33
CA ALA A 271 2.50 -1.42 -7.31
C ALA A 271 4.01 -1.22 -7.19
N LEU A 272 4.80 -2.30 -7.21
CA LEU A 272 6.27 -2.24 -7.15
C LEU A 272 6.85 -1.35 -8.25
N SER A 273 6.39 -1.52 -9.50
CA SER A 273 6.84 -0.67 -10.62
C SER A 273 6.50 0.80 -10.41
N ARG A 274 5.29 1.11 -9.93
CA ARG A 274 4.88 2.50 -9.65
C ARG A 274 5.71 3.11 -8.53
N TRP A 275 5.88 2.38 -7.43
CA TRP A 275 6.64 2.86 -6.27
C TRP A 275 8.12 3.01 -6.59
N ALA A 276 8.69 2.15 -7.44
CA ALA A 276 10.06 2.28 -7.90
C ALA A 276 10.26 3.57 -8.70
N ASN A 277 9.38 3.84 -9.67
CA ASN A 277 9.43 5.08 -10.45
C ASN A 277 9.29 6.31 -9.55
N ALA A 278 8.30 6.33 -8.65
CA ALA A 278 8.12 7.42 -7.69
C ALA A 278 9.37 7.64 -6.82
N ALA A 279 10.02 6.55 -6.36
CA ALA A 279 11.21 6.64 -5.55
C ALA A 279 12.42 7.22 -6.33
N TYR A 280 12.62 6.80 -7.58
CA TYR A 280 13.67 7.34 -8.44
C TYR A 280 13.45 8.82 -8.76
N SER A 281 12.23 9.20 -9.14
CA SER A 281 11.88 10.61 -9.39
C SER A 281 12.08 11.49 -8.17
N ALA A 282 11.95 10.92 -6.96
CA ALA A 282 12.17 11.60 -5.70
C ALA A 282 13.63 11.58 -5.20
N GLY A 283 14.56 11.06 -5.99
CA GLY A 283 16.00 11.11 -5.72
C GLY A 283 16.54 9.94 -4.87
N ALA A 284 15.85 8.80 -4.82
CA ALA A 284 16.41 7.58 -4.23
C ALA A 284 17.74 7.20 -4.91
N THR A 285 18.76 6.81 -4.12
CA THR A 285 20.07 6.46 -4.69
C THR A 285 20.07 5.10 -5.37
N LYS A 286 19.23 4.18 -4.88
CA LYS A 286 19.02 2.83 -5.41
C LYS A 286 17.61 2.39 -5.02
N VAL A 287 16.96 1.62 -5.88
CA VAL A 287 15.69 0.96 -5.57
C VAL A 287 15.86 -0.55 -5.76
N TYR A 288 15.34 -1.31 -4.79
CA TYR A 288 15.33 -2.76 -4.81
C TYR A 288 13.89 -3.23 -4.57
N ALA A 289 13.47 -4.31 -5.20
CA ALA A 289 12.22 -4.99 -4.88
C ALA A 289 12.53 -6.41 -4.40
N PHE A 290 11.84 -6.85 -3.37
CA PHE A 290 11.87 -8.25 -2.95
C PHE A 290 11.11 -9.11 -3.96
N GLU A 291 11.60 -10.32 -4.19
CA GLU A 291 10.80 -11.34 -4.87
C GLU A 291 9.50 -11.59 -4.07
N PRO A 292 8.39 -11.87 -4.76
CA PRO A 292 7.14 -12.30 -4.12
C PRO A 292 7.34 -13.38 -3.09
N TRP A 293 6.74 -13.18 -1.92
CA TRP A 293 6.69 -14.21 -0.90
C TRP A 293 5.39 -15.01 -1.04
N PRO A 294 5.39 -16.30 -0.64
CA PRO A 294 4.18 -17.12 -0.71
C PRO A 294 3.08 -16.68 0.27
N MET A 295 3.37 -15.72 1.15
CA MET A 295 2.47 -15.15 2.15
C MET A 295 3.00 -13.79 2.58
N ASP A 296 2.11 -13.00 3.19
CA ASP A 296 2.45 -11.68 3.67
C ASP A 296 3.37 -11.70 4.91
N ALA A 297 3.84 -10.52 5.34
CA ALA A 297 4.73 -10.40 6.48
C ALA A 297 4.09 -10.86 7.80
N CYS A 298 2.80 -10.57 8.01
CA CYS A 298 2.07 -10.98 9.21
C CYS A 298 1.92 -12.51 9.25
N ASP A 299 1.47 -13.12 8.15
CA ASP A 299 1.32 -14.55 7.98
C ASP A 299 2.65 -15.29 8.14
N LEU A 300 3.73 -14.74 7.59
CA LEU A 300 5.07 -15.31 7.76
C LEU A 300 5.47 -15.35 9.23
N VAL A 301 5.20 -14.29 9.99
CA VAL A 301 5.48 -14.27 11.43
C VAL A 301 4.61 -15.25 12.19
N VAL A 302 3.34 -15.41 11.82
CA VAL A 302 2.43 -16.37 12.44
C VAL A 302 2.94 -17.80 12.24
N ARG A 303 3.43 -18.12 11.05
CA ARG A 303 3.89 -19.49 10.71
C ARG A 303 5.31 -19.80 11.16
N LEU A 304 6.24 -18.86 10.97
CA LEU A 304 7.68 -19.08 11.09
C LEU A 304 8.36 -18.22 12.16
N GLY A 305 7.63 -17.28 12.77
CA GLY A 305 8.14 -16.39 13.80
C GLY A 305 8.89 -15.15 13.28
N LYS A 306 9.06 -14.17 14.16
CA LYS A 306 9.68 -12.87 13.85
C LYS A 306 11.14 -12.95 13.40
N ARG A 307 11.89 -13.93 13.91
CA ARG A 307 13.28 -14.16 13.50
C ARG A 307 13.36 -14.50 12.02
N SER A 308 12.45 -15.35 11.54
CA SER A 308 12.38 -15.75 10.13
C SER A 308 12.06 -14.55 9.22
N LEU A 309 11.13 -13.66 9.63
CA LEU A 309 10.87 -12.42 8.89
C LEU A 309 12.12 -11.52 8.85
N ARG A 310 12.76 -11.32 10.00
CA ARG A 310 14.00 -10.53 10.09
C ARG A 310 15.07 -11.07 9.17
N ASP A 311 15.33 -12.38 9.24
CA ASP A 311 16.35 -13.02 8.45
C ASP A 311 16.01 -12.92 6.96
N LYS A 312 14.73 -13.05 6.58
CA LYS A 312 14.29 -12.86 5.18
C LYS A 312 14.50 -11.42 4.68
N LEU A 313 14.25 -10.42 5.52
CA LEU A 313 14.46 -9.00 5.17
C LEU A 313 15.95 -8.64 5.10
N LEU A 314 16.80 -9.24 5.94
CA LEU A 314 18.25 -8.97 5.96
C LEU A 314 19.05 -9.80 4.95
N TRP A 315 18.63 -11.04 4.68
CA TRP A 315 19.31 -12.02 3.84
C TRP A 315 18.60 -12.28 2.51
N GLY A 316 17.45 -11.64 2.27
CA GLY A 316 16.76 -11.68 0.98
C GLY A 316 17.76 -11.37 -0.13
N LYS A 317 18.06 -12.39 -0.95
CA LYS A 317 19.12 -12.33 -1.94
C LYS A 317 18.88 -11.14 -2.88
N LYS A 318 19.77 -10.18 -2.79
CA LYS A 318 20.37 -9.42 -3.90
C LYS A 318 19.68 -9.53 -5.28
N HIS A 319 19.13 -8.38 -5.69
CA HIS A 319 19.09 -7.81 -7.06
C HIS A 319 17.96 -8.23 -8.00
N PHE A 320 16.96 -7.35 -8.17
CA PHE A 320 16.08 -7.37 -9.36
C PHE A 320 16.04 -6.06 -10.17
N TYR A 321 16.48 -4.91 -9.63
CA TYR A 321 16.28 -3.62 -10.33
C TYR A 321 17.50 -3.03 -11.07
N SER A 322 18.66 -3.70 -11.10
CA SER A 322 19.70 -3.28 -12.06
C SER A 322 19.25 -3.53 -13.51
N HIS A 323 18.52 -4.61 -13.76
CA HIS A 323 18.15 -5.01 -15.13
C HIS A 323 16.90 -4.32 -15.70
N LEU A 324 16.05 -3.73 -14.86
CA LEU A 324 14.88 -2.97 -15.33
C LEU A 324 15.27 -1.57 -15.81
N ILE A 325 16.29 -0.95 -15.20
CA ILE A 325 16.85 0.31 -15.70
C ILE A 325 17.62 0.07 -17.00
N ASP A 326 18.42 -0.98 -17.11
CA ASP A 326 19.10 -1.33 -18.36
C ASP A 326 18.09 -1.56 -19.51
N ALA A 327 16.90 -2.10 -19.21
CA ALA A 327 15.84 -2.28 -20.20
C ALA A 327 15.18 -0.96 -20.61
N ILE A 328 14.96 -0.04 -19.67
CA ILE A 328 14.39 1.30 -19.92
C ILE A 328 15.38 2.19 -20.68
N ASP A 329 16.66 2.19 -20.29
CA ASP A 329 17.74 2.92 -20.99
C ASP A 329 17.98 2.35 -22.41
N SER A 330 17.76 1.05 -22.63
CA SER A 330 17.89 0.44 -23.96
C SER A 330 16.74 0.77 -24.92
N THR A 331 15.56 1.11 -24.40
CA THR A 331 14.39 1.47 -25.21
C THR A 331 14.35 2.95 -25.61
N ASP A 332 15.07 3.81 -24.88
CA ASP A 332 15.13 5.26 -25.17
C ASP A 332 16.34 5.66 -26.05
N ALA A 333 17.19 4.69 -26.42
CA ALA A 333 18.37 4.91 -27.27
C ALA A 333 18.16 4.68 -28.77
N GLN A 334 16.92 4.46 -29.25
CA GLN A 334 16.64 4.25 -30.68
C GLN A 334 15.61 5.24 -31.19
N GLY A 335 16.08 6.45 -31.48
CA GLY A 335 15.20 7.51 -31.97
C GLY A 335 15.84 8.76 -32.55
N ALA A 336 17.09 8.77 -33.06
CA ALA A 336 17.54 9.71 -34.10
C ALA A 336 19.00 9.49 -34.55
N ALA A 337 19.21 9.61 -35.87
CA ALA A 337 20.45 9.87 -36.61
C ALA A 337 21.31 8.69 -37.14
N SER A 338 20.96 8.29 -38.37
CA SER A 338 21.83 8.11 -39.56
C SER A 338 22.96 7.06 -39.64
N LYS A 339 22.79 6.21 -40.68
CA LYS A 339 23.76 5.63 -41.64
C LYS A 339 24.66 4.45 -41.20
N GLY A 340 24.46 3.32 -41.89
CA GLY A 340 25.50 2.35 -42.26
C GLY A 340 25.33 0.93 -41.70
N LEU A 341 24.88 -0.01 -42.53
CA LEU A 341 25.15 -1.45 -42.34
C LEU A 341 26.67 -1.70 -42.54
N PRO A 342 27.31 -2.71 -41.91
CA PRO A 342 27.04 -4.11 -42.27
C PRO A 342 27.03 -5.13 -41.11
N SER A 343 26.50 -6.31 -41.46
CA SER A 343 26.28 -7.54 -40.69
C SER A 343 27.48 -8.09 -39.91
N LEU A 344 27.19 -8.72 -38.75
CA LEU A 344 27.94 -9.89 -38.27
C LEU A 344 26.96 -10.95 -37.71
N LYS A 345 27.14 -12.16 -38.23
CA LYS A 345 26.35 -13.38 -37.95
C LYS A 345 26.87 -14.11 -36.70
N ALA A 346 25.92 -14.70 -35.94
CA ALA A 346 26.02 -15.94 -35.14
C ALA A 346 26.92 -15.92 -33.87
N LYS A 347 26.68 -16.62 -32.75
CA LYS A 347 25.97 -17.87 -32.44
C LYS A 347 25.49 -17.90 -30.95
N PRO A 348 24.55 -18.79 -30.58
CA PRO A 348 24.20 -19.10 -29.19
C PRO A 348 25.16 -20.14 -28.56
N HIS A 349 25.15 -20.20 -27.23
CA HIS A 349 25.79 -21.15 -26.29
C HIS A 349 27.01 -20.65 -25.51
N LEU A 350 26.80 -20.43 -24.21
CA LEU A 350 27.52 -21.14 -23.15
C LEU A 350 26.73 -21.01 -21.84
N MET A 351 25.90 -22.03 -21.55
CA MET A 351 25.58 -22.38 -20.17
C MET A 351 26.87 -22.94 -19.56
N GLN A 352 27.42 -22.27 -18.55
CA GLN A 352 28.32 -22.91 -17.60
C GLN A 352 27.57 -23.11 -16.28
N SER A 353 27.22 -24.37 -16.05
CA SER A 353 26.85 -24.92 -14.75
C SER A 353 28.02 -24.76 -13.78
N CYS A 354 27.78 -24.12 -12.63
CA CYS A 354 28.68 -24.20 -11.48
C CYS A 354 28.06 -25.13 -10.42
N THR A 355 28.81 -26.19 -10.12
CA THR A 355 28.55 -27.29 -9.19
C THR A 355 28.28 -26.83 -7.74
N PRO A 356 27.50 -27.59 -6.94
CA PRO A 356 27.20 -27.26 -5.56
C PRO A 356 28.41 -27.49 -4.63
N ILE A 357 28.66 -26.53 -3.74
CA ILE A 357 29.60 -26.63 -2.62
C ILE A 357 29.01 -27.56 -1.55
N LYS A 358 29.83 -28.51 -1.09
CA LYS A 358 29.49 -29.55 -0.09
C LYS A 358 28.90 -28.96 1.20
N THR A 359 27.80 -29.54 1.65
CA THR A 359 27.17 -29.32 2.96
C THR A 359 28.07 -29.79 4.12
N PRO A 360 28.11 -29.10 5.28
CA PRO A 360 28.72 -29.65 6.48
C PRO A 360 27.85 -30.76 7.08
N LYS A 361 28.48 -31.85 7.52
CA LYS A 361 27.87 -33.04 8.13
C LYS A 361 27.08 -32.67 9.40
N LEU A 362 25.82 -33.14 9.45
CA LEU A 362 25.06 -33.31 10.68
C LEU A 362 25.77 -34.34 11.57
N ILE A 363 26.07 -33.94 12.81
CA ILE A 363 26.56 -34.83 13.86
C ILE A 363 25.39 -35.69 14.32
N SER A 364 25.49 -37.00 14.09
CA SER A 364 24.55 -38.02 14.55
C SER A 364 24.68 -38.21 16.06
N THR A 365 23.57 -38.12 16.78
CA THR A 365 23.43 -38.56 18.16
C THR A 365 23.44 -40.10 18.20
N GLU A 366 24.51 -40.69 18.72
CA GLU A 366 24.57 -42.12 19.04
C GLU A 366 23.76 -42.44 20.31
N LYS A 367 23.04 -43.57 20.27
CA LYS A 367 22.40 -44.21 21.44
C LYS A 367 23.47 -44.84 22.34
N PRO A 368 23.26 -44.92 23.67
CA PRO A 368 24.25 -45.47 24.58
C PRO A 368 24.22 -47.00 24.60
N GLU A 369 25.38 -47.62 24.41
CA GLU A 369 25.61 -49.04 24.68
C GLU A 369 26.06 -49.25 26.14
N ASN A 370 25.42 -50.25 26.75
CA ASN A 370 25.74 -50.83 28.05
C ASN A 370 27.23 -51.19 28.20
N LYS A 371 27.91 -50.60 29.18
CA LYS A 371 29.08 -51.22 29.82
C LYS A 371 28.96 -51.15 31.33
N THR A 372 28.48 -52.25 31.87
CA THR A 372 28.68 -52.71 33.24
C THR A 372 30.18 -52.82 33.52
N LEU A 373 30.66 -52.21 34.60
CA LEU A 373 31.77 -52.70 35.42
C LEU A 373 31.82 -51.84 36.71
N LEU A 374 31.07 -52.31 37.71
CA LEU A 374 31.23 -51.91 39.10
C LEU A 374 32.34 -52.76 39.72
N SER A 375 33.32 -52.11 40.33
CA SER A 375 34.19 -52.72 41.33
C SER A 375 34.29 -51.78 42.51
N THR A 376 33.75 -52.18 43.66
CA THR A 376 34.30 -51.89 45.00
C THR A 376 33.53 -52.70 46.05
N PHE A 377 34.19 -53.79 46.45
CA PHE A 377 34.28 -54.39 47.78
C PHE A 377 33.46 -53.86 48.98
N ARG A 378 32.99 -54.87 49.75
CA ARG A 378 32.81 -54.99 51.23
C ARG A 378 31.52 -54.46 51.87
N HIS A 379 30.71 -55.41 52.36
CA HIS A 379 30.72 -55.76 53.79
C HIS A 379 30.07 -57.14 54.04
N ASP A 380 30.85 -58.05 54.64
CA ASP A 380 30.37 -59.18 55.44
C ASP A 380 30.20 -58.73 56.90
N ALA A 381 29.11 -59.17 57.53
CA ALA A 381 28.92 -59.57 58.93
C ALA A 381 27.39 -59.58 59.17
N SER A 382 26.76 -60.76 59.27
CA SER A 382 26.47 -61.46 60.54
C SER A 382 25.49 -60.72 61.43
#